data_AF-A0A1Y4Q7E6-F1
#
_entry.id   AF-A0A1Y4Q7E6-F1
#
_cell.length_a   1.000
_cell.length_b   1.000
_cell.length_c   1.000
_cell.angle_alpha   90.00
_cell.angle_beta   90.00
_cell.angle_gamma   90.00
#
_symmetry.space_group_name_H-M   'P 1'
#
loop_
_entity.id
_entity.type
_entity.pdbx_description
1 polymer ?
#
loop_
_entity_poly.entity_id
_entity_poly.type
_entity_poly.pdbx_seq_one_letter_code
_entity_poly.pdbx_strand_id
1 'polypeptide(L)'
;MKKIIITSLAIIISFLVGTVSVDAYALTGWKFSTISESYKWGNNISKVSSSYKNAFIKAVDSWNNAVNVKYSYHYNSKNTCDTYSKSSNSEYGTTVTTYNSNKKVVEFHSKINSANTNITGNVYQSVAAHELGHPYGLGDLSSGNSLMSHARNRNTIYKPQTDDINGIKRIYPEWY
;
A
#
# COMPACT_ATOMS: atom_id res chain seq x y z
N MET A 1 70.41 29.37 16.03
CA MET A 1 68.93 29.40 16.13
C MET A 1 68.34 28.62 14.96
N LYS A 2 67.87 27.38 15.16
CA LYS A 2 67.28 26.55 14.10
C LYS A 2 65.78 26.81 14.03
N LYS A 3 65.28 27.28 12.88
CA LYS A 3 63.84 27.41 12.61
C LYS A 3 63.31 26.05 12.18
N ILE A 4 62.43 25.44 12.97
CA ILE A 4 61.70 24.23 12.60
C ILE A 4 60.45 24.69 11.86
N ILE A 5 60.38 24.40 10.56
CA ILE A 5 59.16 24.57 9.76
C ILE A 5 58.34 23.30 9.96
N ILE A 6 57.18 23.43 10.61
CA ILE A 6 56.21 22.35 10.75
C ILE A 6 55.27 22.46 9.54
N THR A 7 55.44 21.57 8.57
CA THR A 7 54.52 21.41 7.44
C THR A 7 53.37 20.52 7.89
N SER A 8 52.21 21.11 8.17
CA SER A 8 50.98 20.37 8.50
C SER A 8 50.37 19.79 7.22
N LEU A 9 50.43 18.46 7.07
CA LEU A 9 49.77 17.70 6.02
C LEU A 9 48.30 17.47 6.42
N ALA A 10 47.37 18.18 5.79
CA ALA A 10 45.94 17.96 5.98
C ALA A 10 45.50 16.71 5.18
N ILE A 11 45.16 15.62 5.88
CA ILE A 11 44.57 14.41 5.29
C ILE A 11 43.06 14.65 5.17
N ILE A 12 42.58 14.84 3.94
CA ILE A 12 41.14 14.88 3.63
C ILE A 12 40.64 13.44 3.57
N ILE A 13 39.97 12.99 4.62
CA ILE A 13 39.25 11.71 4.62
C ILE A 13 37.92 11.94 3.90
N SER A 14 37.87 11.60 2.62
CA SER A 14 36.62 11.51 1.86
C SER A 14 35.85 10.28 2.32
N PHE A 15 34.88 10.46 3.22
CA PHE A 15 33.89 9.44 3.54
C PHE A 15 33.03 9.19 2.28
N LEU A 16 33.29 8.09 1.58
CA LEU A 16 32.28 7.49 0.69
C LEU A 16 31.15 6.98 1.58
N VAL A 17 30.16 7.83 1.83
CA VAL A 17 28.88 7.41 2.41
C VAL A 17 28.15 6.70 1.28
N GLY A 18 28.34 5.38 1.17
CA GLY A 18 27.46 4.55 0.38
C GLY A 18 26.04 4.75 0.91
N THR A 19 25.16 5.33 0.10
CA THR A 19 23.74 5.43 0.43
C THR A 19 23.20 4.00 0.45
N VAL A 20 23.05 3.43 1.64
CA VAL A 20 22.22 2.24 1.80
C VAL A 20 20.79 2.66 1.43
N SER A 21 20.22 2.05 0.40
CA SER A 21 18.78 2.16 0.13
C SER A 21 18.07 1.53 1.33
N VAL A 22 17.63 2.35 2.27
CA VAL A 22 16.62 1.91 3.22
C VAL A 22 15.32 1.92 2.42
N ASP A 23 14.82 0.74 2.11
CA ASP A 23 13.55 0.60 1.40
C ASP A 23 12.45 1.29 2.23
N ALA A 24 11.83 2.32 1.67
CA ALA A 24 10.76 3.09 2.31
C ALA A 24 9.39 2.37 2.26
N TYR A 25 9.38 1.10 1.86
CA TYR A 25 8.21 0.23 1.80
C TYR A 25 8.38 -1.01 2.70
N ALA A 26 7.27 -1.52 3.23
CA ALA A 26 7.23 -2.80 3.93
C ALA A 26 6.61 -3.87 3.04
N LEU A 27 7.04 -5.13 3.18
CA LEU A 27 6.54 -6.27 2.42
C LEU A 27 6.00 -7.34 3.37
N THR A 28 4.88 -7.96 3.03
CA THR A 28 4.24 -9.01 3.83
C THR A 28 4.74 -10.42 3.52
N GLY A 29 5.41 -10.59 2.38
CA GLY A 29 6.00 -11.85 1.93
C GLY A 29 5.07 -12.76 1.11
N TRP A 30 3.80 -12.37 0.88
CA TRP A 30 2.92 -13.02 -0.09
C TRP A 30 2.81 -12.23 -1.38
N LYS A 31 2.38 -12.90 -2.45
CA LYS A 31 2.13 -12.26 -3.74
C LYS A 31 1.07 -12.99 -4.56
N PHE A 32 0.52 -12.30 -5.55
CA PHE A 32 -0.36 -12.89 -6.55
C PHE A 32 0.34 -13.94 -7.41
N SER A 33 -0.45 -14.87 -7.95
CA SER A 33 0.05 -15.92 -8.84
C SER A 33 0.03 -15.49 -10.30
N THR A 34 -0.84 -14.52 -10.63
CA THR A 34 -1.07 -14.04 -11.99
C THR A 34 -0.95 -12.51 -12.05
N ILE A 35 -0.67 -11.99 -13.24
CA ILE A 35 -0.56 -10.54 -13.48
C ILE A 35 -1.90 -9.81 -13.33
N SER A 36 -3.01 -10.54 -13.24
CA SER A 36 -4.33 -9.99 -12.95
C SER A 36 -5.01 -10.81 -11.86
N GLU A 37 -5.70 -10.13 -10.96
CA GLU A 37 -6.58 -10.72 -9.96
C GLU A 37 -7.99 -10.14 -10.08
N SER A 38 -9.00 -10.97 -9.87
CA SER A 38 -10.38 -10.50 -9.92
C SER A 38 -10.92 -10.22 -8.53
N TYR A 39 -11.91 -9.35 -8.38
CA TYR A 39 -12.65 -9.14 -7.14
C TYR A 39 -14.17 -9.05 -7.40
N LYS A 40 -14.96 -9.28 -6.36
CA LYS A 40 -16.41 -9.01 -6.36
C LYS A 40 -16.80 -8.07 -5.22
N TRP A 41 -18.03 -7.59 -5.28
CA TRP A 41 -18.63 -6.85 -4.17
C TRP A 41 -19.07 -7.82 -3.08
N GLY A 42 -18.75 -7.49 -1.82
CA GLY A 42 -19.32 -8.19 -0.67
C GLY A 42 -20.77 -7.80 -0.40
N ASN A 43 -21.37 -8.40 0.63
CA ASN A 43 -22.80 -8.29 0.89
C ASN A 43 -23.20 -7.01 1.62
N ASN A 44 -22.26 -6.34 2.31
CA ASN A 44 -22.58 -5.16 3.13
C ASN A 44 -22.41 -3.86 2.37
N ILE A 45 -21.54 -3.82 1.36
CA ILE A 45 -21.27 -2.63 0.57
C ILE A 45 -22.48 -2.13 -0.22
N SER A 46 -23.43 -3.02 -0.54
CA SER A 46 -24.71 -2.66 -1.16
C SER A 46 -25.73 -2.08 -0.18
N LYS A 47 -25.50 -2.20 1.13
CA LYS A 47 -26.40 -1.74 2.21
C LYS A 47 -26.00 -0.38 2.78
N VAL A 48 -24.87 0.16 2.36
CA VAL A 48 -24.34 1.45 2.80
C VAL A 48 -24.32 2.44 1.63
N SER A 49 -23.94 3.69 1.90
CA SER A 49 -23.79 4.72 0.86
C SER A 49 -22.93 4.24 -0.31
N SER A 50 -23.31 4.63 -1.53
CA SER A 50 -22.55 4.34 -2.76
C SER A 50 -21.13 4.89 -2.73
N SER A 51 -20.83 5.86 -1.85
CA SER A 51 -19.46 6.39 -1.62
C SER A 51 -18.44 5.30 -1.33
N TYR A 52 -18.79 4.25 -0.57
CA TYR A 52 -17.87 3.15 -0.26
C TYR A 52 -17.57 2.29 -1.49
N LYS A 53 -18.59 1.96 -2.29
CA LYS A 53 -18.42 1.23 -3.55
C LYS A 53 -17.58 2.04 -4.54
N ASN A 54 -17.91 3.33 -4.70
CA ASN A 54 -17.18 4.25 -5.57
C ASN A 54 -15.72 4.43 -5.12
N ALA A 55 -15.44 4.33 -3.82
CA ALA A 55 -14.08 4.38 -3.29
C ALA A 55 -13.22 3.22 -3.81
N PHE A 56 -13.74 1.99 -3.73
CA PHE A 56 -13.04 0.82 -4.26
C PHE A 56 -12.86 0.86 -5.78
N ILE A 57 -13.86 1.36 -6.53
CA ILE A 57 -13.73 1.56 -7.97
C ILE A 57 -12.54 2.50 -8.27
N LYS A 58 -12.52 3.68 -7.64
CA LYS A 58 -11.42 4.65 -7.83
C LYS A 58 -10.07 4.12 -7.35
N ALA A 59 -10.05 3.32 -6.28
CA ALA A 59 -8.85 2.69 -5.77
C ALA A 59 -8.28 1.66 -6.75
N VAL A 60 -9.13 0.78 -7.29
CA VAL A 60 -8.78 -0.17 -8.36
C VAL A 60 -8.22 0.57 -9.57
N ASP A 61 -8.90 1.63 -10.04
CA ASP A 61 -8.42 2.43 -11.16
C ASP A 61 -7.05 3.05 -10.85
N SER A 62 -6.82 3.54 -9.63
CA SER A 62 -5.54 4.14 -9.25
C SER A 62 -4.39 3.13 -9.23
N TRP A 63 -4.61 1.92 -8.74
CA TRP A 63 -3.62 0.84 -8.79
C TRP A 63 -3.38 0.36 -10.21
N ASN A 64 -4.45 0.11 -10.97
CA ASN A 64 -4.36 -0.31 -12.36
C ASN A 64 -3.63 0.71 -13.24
N ASN A 65 -3.68 1.99 -12.93
CA ASN A 65 -2.91 3.01 -13.65
C ASN A 65 -1.44 3.10 -13.18
N ALA A 66 -1.15 2.71 -11.94
CA ALA A 66 0.17 2.86 -11.34
C ALA A 66 1.10 1.66 -11.59
N VAL A 67 0.54 0.44 -11.70
CA VAL A 67 1.32 -0.81 -11.70
C VAL A 67 0.83 -1.81 -12.73
N ASN A 68 1.70 -2.72 -13.19
CA ASN A 68 1.35 -3.71 -14.23
C ASN A 68 0.46 -4.86 -13.73
N VAL A 69 0.44 -5.11 -12.42
CA VAL A 69 -0.38 -6.16 -11.80
C VAL A 69 -1.78 -5.59 -11.55
N LYS A 70 -2.81 -6.13 -12.21
CA LYS A 70 -4.12 -5.46 -12.28
C LYS A 70 -5.20 -6.13 -11.44
N TYR A 71 -6.16 -5.34 -10.99
CA TYR A 71 -7.46 -5.80 -10.53
C TYR A 71 -8.51 -5.72 -11.63
N SER A 72 -9.46 -6.64 -11.64
CA SER A 72 -10.66 -6.56 -12.47
C SER A 72 -11.89 -7.02 -11.69
N TYR A 73 -13.07 -6.46 -12.02
CA TYR A 73 -14.30 -6.95 -11.41
C TYR A 73 -14.75 -8.26 -12.09
N HIS A 74 -15.09 -9.26 -11.29
CA HIS A 74 -15.74 -10.48 -11.77
C HIS A 74 -16.68 -11.05 -10.70
N TYR A 75 -17.94 -11.31 -11.06
CA TYR A 75 -18.98 -11.71 -10.09
C TYR A 75 -18.70 -13.05 -9.37
N ASN A 76 -17.99 -13.97 -10.03
CA ASN A 76 -17.56 -15.25 -9.43
C ASN A 76 -16.22 -15.17 -8.68
N SER A 77 -15.63 -13.99 -8.49
CA SER A 77 -14.38 -13.89 -7.75
C SER A 77 -14.53 -14.43 -6.32
N LYS A 78 -13.46 -15.02 -5.79
CA LYS A 78 -13.32 -15.35 -4.36
C LYS A 78 -12.98 -14.09 -3.56
N ASN A 79 -12.19 -13.19 -4.14
CA ASN A 79 -11.77 -11.96 -3.49
C ASN A 79 -12.92 -10.97 -3.38
N THR A 80 -13.02 -10.26 -2.26
CA THR A 80 -14.12 -9.32 -2.03
C THR A 80 -13.64 -7.93 -1.62
N CYS A 81 -14.27 -6.90 -2.17
CA CYS A 81 -14.29 -5.55 -1.62
C CYS A 81 -15.63 -5.31 -0.93
N ASP A 82 -15.62 -4.97 0.36
CA ASP A 82 -16.85 -4.87 1.17
C ASP A 82 -16.77 -3.75 2.22
N THR A 83 -17.78 -3.66 3.07
CA THR A 83 -17.74 -2.89 4.31
C THR A 83 -17.99 -3.78 5.52
N TYR A 84 -17.66 -3.24 6.68
CA TYR A 84 -18.04 -3.77 7.98
C TYR A 84 -18.36 -2.58 8.90
N SER A 85 -19.00 -2.86 10.03
CA SER A 85 -19.38 -1.83 10.99
C SER A 85 -18.77 -2.15 12.34
N LYS A 86 -17.84 -1.29 12.79
CA LYS A 86 -17.26 -1.34 14.14
C LYS A 86 -17.22 0.07 14.70
N SER A 87 -17.73 0.26 15.91
CA SER A 87 -17.71 1.56 16.60
C SER A 87 -16.28 1.92 17.02
N SER A 88 -15.51 2.47 16.07
CA SER A 88 -14.12 2.89 16.25
C SER A 88 -13.78 3.98 15.24
N ASN A 89 -13.22 5.09 15.73
CA ASN A 89 -12.76 6.20 14.90
C ASN A 89 -11.28 6.08 14.51
N SER A 90 -10.53 5.18 15.15
CA SER A 90 -9.14 4.87 14.81
C SER A 90 -9.02 3.77 13.75
N GLU A 91 -10.06 2.95 13.58
CA GLU A 91 -10.07 1.85 12.63
C GLU A 91 -10.81 2.27 11.35
N TYR A 92 -10.06 2.46 10.27
CA TYR A 92 -10.58 2.95 9.00
C TYR A 92 -10.98 1.81 8.06
N GLY A 93 -10.23 0.71 8.09
CA GLY A 93 -10.40 -0.43 7.22
C GLY A 93 -9.61 -1.63 7.69
N THR A 94 -9.77 -2.73 6.98
CA THR A 94 -8.99 -3.95 7.19
C THR A 94 -8.96 -4.79 5.92
N THR A 95 -7.82 -5.42 5.67
CA THR A 95 -7.69 -6.49 4.69
C THR A 95 -7.21 -7.77 5.34
N VAL A 96 -7.92 -8.85 5.08
CA VAL A 96 -7.44 -10.21 5.36
C VAL A 96 -6.99 -10.84 4.05
N THR A 97 -5.74 -11.31 3.99
CA THR A 97 -5.20 -12.02 2.83
C THR A 97 -4.85 -13.45 3.21
N THR A 98 -5.46 -14.41 2.53
CA THR A 98 -5.19 -15.84 2.68
C THR A 98 -4.24 -16.28 1.57
N TYR A 99 -3.22 -17.06 1.91
CA TYR A 99 -2.22 -17.55 0.97
C TYR A 99 -1.85 -19.01 1.23
N ASN A 100 -1.35 -19.71 0.22
CA ASN A 100 -0.91 -21.10 0.32
C ASN A 100 0.52 -21.22 0.88
N SER A 101 1.03 -22.45 1.03
CA SER A 101 2.39 -22.72 1.53
C SER A 101 3.50 -22.02 0.76
N ASN A 102 3.29 -21.74 -0.54
CA ASN A 102 4.22 -21.02 -1.41
C ASN A 102 4.03 -19.49 -1.38
N LYS A 103 3.30 -18.98 -0.37
CA LYS A 103 2.98 -17.55 -0.20
C LYS A 103 2.24 -16.94 -1.39
N LYS A 104 1.48 -17.77 -2.12
CA LYS A 104 0.60 -17.30 -3.18
C LYS A 104 -0.77 -16.99 -2.62
N VAL A 105 -1.26 -15.78 -2.87
CA VAL A 105 -2.61 -15.39 -2.46
C VAL A 105 -3.62 -16.31 -3.12
N VAL A 106 -4.57 -16.80 -2.32
CA VAL A 106 -5.69 -17.63 -2.78
C VAL A 106 -7.03 -16.90 -2.62
N GLU A 107 -7.11 -15.95 -1.69
CA GLU A 107 -8.28 -15.15 -1.40
C GLU A 107 -7.88 -13.89 -0.62
N PHE A 108 -8.58 -12.77 -0.84
CA PHE A 108 -8.53 -11.61 0.05
C PHE A 108 -9.90 -10.99 0.29
N HIS A 109 -10.06 -10.36 1.46
CA HIS A 109 -11.22 -9.57 1.81
C HIS A 109 -10.77 -8.19 2.29
N SER A 110 -10.93 -7.17 1.45
CA SER A 110 -10.63 -5.77 1.78
C SER A 110 -11.91 -5.06 2.17
N LYS A 111 -11.91 -4.40 3.33
CA LYS A 111 -13.12 -3.79 3.89
C LYS A 111 -12.87 -2.40 4.46
N ILE A 112 -13.84 -1.51 4.27
CA ILE A 112 -13.86 -0.18 4.90
C ILE A 112 -14.80 -0.22 6.11
N ASN A 113 -14.41 0.41 7.22
CA ASN A 113 -15.26 0.55 8.39
C ASN A 113 -16.33 1.63 8.16
N SER A 114 -17.55 1.20 7.83
CA SER A 114 -18.64 2.14 7.51
C SER A 114 -19.20 2.88 8.73
N ALA A 115 -18.86 2.47 9.96
CA ALA A 115 -19.24 3.19 11.18
C ALA A 115 -18.25 4.31 11.57
N ASN A 116 -17.08 4.40 10.93
CA ASN A 116 -16.11 5.44 11.22
C ASN A 116 -16.52 6.76 10.56
N THR A 117 -16.89 7.75 11.39
CA THR A 117 -17.40 9.05 10.93
C THR A 117 -16.34 9.96 10.32
N ASN A 118 -15.05 9.63 10.48
CA ASN A 118 -13.94 10.37 9.86
C ASN A 118 -13.78 10.03 8.36
N ILE A 119 -14.44 8.97 7.87
CA ILE A 119 -14.35 8.56 6.47
C ILE A 119 -15.30 9.41 5.63
N THR A 120 -14.78 10.52 5.12
CA THR A 120 -15.49 11.49 4.28
C THR A 120 -14.63 11.95 3.09
N GLY A 121 -15.23 12.50 2.04
CA GLY A 121 -14.49 13.09 0.91
C GLY A 121 -13.44 12.15 0.29
N ASN A 122 -12.18 12.60 0.21
CA ASN A 122 -11.07 11.81 -0.32
C ASN A 122 -10.65 10.64 0.59
N VAL A 123 -11.01 10.70 1.88
CA VAL A 123 -10.66 9.65 2.85
C VAL A 123 -11.26 8.31 2.43
N TYR A 124 -12.46 8.30 1.84
CA TYR A 124 -13.05 7.08 1.27
C TYR A 124 -12.06 6.34 0.36
N GLN A 125 -11.54 7.03 -0.67
CA GLN A 125 -10.60 6.45 -1.63
C GLN A 125 -9.25 6.11 -0.97
N SER A 126 -8.74 6.97 -0.09
CA SER A 126 -7.48 6.72 0.61
C SER A 126 -7.50 5.43 1.42
N VAL A 127 -8.61 5.14 2.09
CA VAL A 127 -8.76 3.89 2.84
C VAL A 127 -8.85 2.72 1.87
N ALA A 128 -9.77 2.78 0.90
CA ALA A 128 -9.95 1.72 -0.09
C ALA A 128 -8.65 1.33 -0.81
N ALA A 129 -7.86 2.33 -1.23
CA ALA A 129 -6.60 2.12 -1.94
C ALA A 129 -5.52 1.54 -1.04
N HIS A 130 -5.44 1.97 0.22
CA HIS A 130 -4.54 1.38 1.23
C HIS A 130 -4.88 -0.10 1.48
N GLU A 131 -6.15 -0.39 1.73
CA GLU A 131 -6.58 -1.78 1.97
C GLU A 131 -6.29 -2.69 0.76
N LEU A 132 -6.44 -2.18 -0.47
CA LEU A 132 -6.07 -2.89 -1.70
C LEU A 132 -4.55 -2.99 -1.96
N GLY A 133 -3.70 -2.29 -1.21
CA GLY A 133 -2.25 -2.48 -1.27
C GLY A 133 -1.81 -3.81 -0.63
N HIS A 134 -2.51 -4.25 0.41
CA HIS A 134 -2.14 -5.47 1.15
C HIS A 134 -2.19 -6.76 0.33
N PRO A 135 -3.21 -7.02 -0.51
CA PRO A 135 -3.25 -8.24 -1.30
C PRO A 135 -2.10 -8.32 -2.32
N TYR A 136 -1.60 -7.17 -2.82
CA TYR A 136 -0.38 -7.16 -3.63
C TYR A 136 0.85 -7.66 -2.88
N GLY A 137 0.85 -7.58 -1.55
CA GLY A 137 1.98 -7.96 -0.69
C GLY A 137 2.65 -6.77 0.01
N LEU A 138 2.07 -5.57 -0.07
CA LEU A 138 2.59 -4.41 0.65
C LEU A 138 2.17 -4.45 2.12
N GLY A 139 3.11 -4.14 3.00
CA GLY A 139 2.91 -4.04 4.44
C GLY A 139 2.65 -2.61 4.90
N ASP A 140 2.12 -2.49 6.11
CA ASP A 140 1.92 -1.21 6.77
C ASP A 140 3.22 -0.52 7.15
N LEU A 141 3.18 0.80 7.14
CA LEU A 141 4.23 1.66 7.69
C LEU A 141 3.65 2.51 8.82
N SER A 142 4.42 2.71 9.88
CA SER A 142 4.02 3.55 11.01
C SER A 142 4.20 5.05 10.74
N SER A 143 5.05 5.42 9.78
CA SER A 143 5.40 6.79 9.42
C SER A 143 5.61 6.94 7.91
N GLY A 144 5.86 8.16 7.43
CA GLY A 144 6.10 8.45 6.02
C GLY A 144 4.86 8.88 5.22
N ASN A 145 5.10 9.29 3.97
CA ASN A 145 4.09 9.85 3.06
C ASN A 145 3.75 8.88 1.91
N SER A 146 3.68 7.58 2.18
CA SER A 146 3.20 6.56 1.24
C SER A 146 1.73 6.22 1.51
N LEU A 147 1.08 5.58 0.54
CA LEU A 147 -0.29 5.12 0.70
C LEU A 147 -0.40 4.06 1.81
N MET A 148 0.63 3.23 1.97
CA MET A 148 0.68 2.19 3.01
C MET A 148 1.02 2.72 4.42
N SER A 149 1.23 4.02 4.59
CA SER A 149 1.49 4.60 5.91
C SER A 149 0.23 4.89 6.73
N HIS A 150 0.25 4.56 8.01
CA HIS A 150 -0.77 4.96 8.99
C HIS A 150 -0.76 6.48 9.25
N ALA A 151 0.40 7.11 9.12
CA ALA A 151 0.62 8.54 9.35
C ALA A 151 0.23 9.42 8.14
N ARG A 152 -0.12 8.82 7.00
CA ARG A 152 -0.44 9.58 5.78
C ARG A 152 -1.60 10.56 6.01
N ASN A 153 -1.53 11.71 5.35
CA ASN A 153 -2.69 12.59 5.23
C ASN A 153 -3.68 12.00 4.22
N ARG A 154 -4.75 11.37 4.73
CA ARG A 154 -5.76 10.67 3.94
C ARG A 154 -6.58 11.57 2.99
N ASN A 155 -6.52 12.89 3.17
CA ASN A 155 -7.17 13.84 2.26
C ASN A 155 -6.35 14.13 1.00
N THR A 156 -5.03 13.95 1.07
CA THR A 156 -4.09 14.25 -0.04
C THR A 156 -3.43 13.00 -0.61
N ILE A 157 -3.24 11.96 0.20
CA ILE A 157 -2.63 10.68 -0.21
C ILE A 157 -3.75 9.64 -0.31
N TYR A 158 -4.34 9.52 -1.50
CA TYR A 158 -5.44 8.59 -1.80
C TYR A 158 -5.19 7.73 -3.06
N LYS A 159 -3.95 7.74 -3.56
CA LYS A 159 -3.47 6.93 -4.68
C LYS A 159 -2.09 6.37 -4.33
N PRO A 160 -1.62 5.31 -4.99
CA PRO A 160 -0.27 4.78 -4.80
C PRO A 160 0.78 5.87 -5.04
N GLN A 161 1.79 5.92 -4.18
CA GLN A 161 2.94 6.80 -4.28
C GLN A 161 4.16 6.03 -4.79
N THR A 162 5.26 6.74 -5.04
CA THR A 162 6.50 6.15 -5.56
C THR A 162 6.99 4.96 -4.72
N ASP A 163 6.95 5.05 -3.39
CA ASP A 163 7.40 3.96 -2.51
C ASP A 163 6.49 2.73 -2.61
N ASP A 164 5.18 2.94 -2.73
CA ASP A 164 4.22 1.85 -2.91
C ASP A 164 4.45 1.13 -4.25
N ILE A 165 4.70 1.91 -5.33
CA ILE A 165 5.01 1.39 -6.67
C ILE A 165 6.33 0.62 -6.67
N ASN A 166 7.36 1.14 -5.99
CA ASN A 166 8.65 0.47 -5.84
C ASN A 166 8.51 -0.85 -5.07
N GLY A 167 7.68 -0.88 -4.03
CA GLY A 167 7.35 -2.11 -3.31
C GLY A 167 6.71 -3.15 -4.23
N ILE A 168 5.76 -2.76 -5.09
CA ILE A 168 5.16 -3.69 -6.06
C ILE A 168 6.20 -4.18 -7.08
N LYS A 169 7.06 -3.30 -7.61
CA LYS A 169 8.15 -3.72 -8.52
C LYS A 169 9.10 -4.72 -7.86
N ARG A 170 9.34 -4.58 -6.55
CA ARG A 170 10.16 -5.51 -5.78
C ARG A 170 9.48 -6.89 -5.62
N ILE A 171 8.15 -6.93 -5.48
CA ILE A 171 7.38 -8.18 -5.35
C ILE A 171 7.23 -8.91 -6.70
N TYR A 172 7.08 -8.14 -7.78
CA TYR A 172 6.77 -8.62 -9.13
C TYR A 172 7.79 -8.16 -10.19
N PRO A 173 9.09 -8.40 -10.02
CA PRO A 173 10.09 -7.97 -10.98
C PRO A 173 9.89 -8.57 -12.38
N GLU A 174 9.23 -9.74 -12.47
CA GLU A 174 8.95 -10.42 -13.73
C GLU A 174 7.89 -9.75 -14.62
N TRP A 175 7.16 -8.76 -14.09
CA TRP A 175 6.04 -8.10 -14.77
C TRP A 175 6.30 -6.62 -15.07
N TYR A 176 7.56 -6.19 -15.04
CA TYR A 176 8.04 -4.85 -15.38
C TYR A 176 9.23 -4.93 -16.34
#